data_AF-A0A243SCT0-F1
#
_entry.id   AF-A0A243SCT0-F1
#
_cell.length_a   1.000
_cell.length_b   1.000
_cell.length_c   1.000
_cell.angle_alpha   90.00
_cell.angle_beta   90.00
_cell.angle_gamma   90.00
#
_symmetry.space_group_name_H-M   'P 1'
#
loop_
_entity.id
_entity.type
_entity.pdbx_description
1 polymer ?
#
loop_
_entity_poly.entity_id
_entity_poly.type
_entity_poly.pdbx_seq_one_letter_code
_entity_poly.pdbx_strand_id
1 'polypeptide(L)'
;MSNPDELLVAISAAVESERSNQMSLTVVVGGAVITGRLAPEAVWRERVAEVLKDSDRLGPFSDVFTRGPRQNRPGHGETPTHLHFHLARILQGSLGIPETGGMYRVAIKDVSAWTVGDFSYDQ
;
A
#
# COMPACT_ATOMS: atom_id res chain seq x y z
N MET A 1 11.04 12.68 -16.74
CA MET A 1 10.17 11.61 -16.23
C MET A 1 10.87 11.02 -15.03
N SER A 2 10.22 10.96 -13.87
CA SER A 2 10.75 10.30 -12.66
C SER A 2 10.81 8.81 -12.97
N ASN A 3 12.01 8.25 -13.10
CA ASN A 3 12.14 6.80 -13.15
C ASN A 3 11.85 6.27 -11.74
N PRO A 4 10.95 5.29 -11.60
CA PRO A 4 10.71 4.69 -10.30
C PRO A 4 12.03 4.09 -9.78
N ASP A 5 12.29 4.29 -8.50
CA ASP A 5 13.45 3.71 -7.82
C ASP A 5 13.42 2.18 -7.99
N GLU A 6 14.42 1.65 -8.71
CA GLU A 6 14.49 0.22 -9.06
C GLU A 6 14.58 -0.67 -7.82
N LEU A 7 15.22 -0.19 -6.73
CA LEU A 7 15.31 -0.92 -5.48
C LEU A 7 13.94 -0.97 -4.78
N LEU A 8 13.21 0.15 -4.79
CA LEU A 8 11.84 0.18 -4.23
C LEU A 8 10.88 -0.72 -5.02
N VAL A 9 11.02 -0.76 -6.35
CA VAL A 9 10.29 -1.71 -7.21
C VAL A 9 10.64 -3.16 -6.84
N ALA A 10 11.92 -3.48 -6.67
CA ALA A 10 12.37 -4.81 -6.29
C ALA A 10 11.83 -5.24 -4.92
N ILE A 11 11.83 -4.32 -3.94
CA ILE A 11 11.21 -4.55 -2.62
C ILE A 11 9.72 -4.84 -2.76
N SER A 12 8.99 -4.04 -3.54
CA SER A 12 7.57 -4.28 -3.78
C SER A 12 7.34 -5.64 -4.42
N ALA A 13 8.19 -6.06 -5.35
CA ALA A 13 8.09 -7.37 -6.00
C ALA A 13 8.36 -8.53 -5.02
N ALA A 14 9.31 -8.36 -4.10
CA ALA A 14 9.59 -9.34 -3.04
C ALA A 14 8.42 -9.48 -2.06
N VAL A 15 7.77 -8.37 -1.68
CA VAL A 15 6.56 -8.40 -0.84
C VAL A 15 5.44 -9.19 -1.52
N GLU A 16 5.21 -8.96 -2.82
CA GLU A 16 4.20 -9.71 -3.59
C GLU A 16 4.51 -11.21 -3.67
N SER A 17 5.78 -11.59 -3.85
CA SER A 17 6.18 -12.99 -4.01
C SER A 17 6.20 -13.78 -2.70
N GLU A 18 6.72 -13.19 -1.63
CA GLU A 18 6.86 -13.83 -0.32
C GLU A 18 5.54 -13.89 0.46
N ARG A 19 4.52 -13.13 0.02
CA ARG A 19 3.27 -12.89 0.75
C ARG A 19 3.49 -12.40 2.20
N SER A 20 4.61 -11.74 2.45
CA SER A 20 4.92 -11.19 3.77
C SER A 20 4.30 -9.80 3.91
N ASN A 21 3.73 -9.52 5.08
CA ASN A 21 3.19 -8.21 5.44
C ASN A 21 3.94 -7.56 6.62
N GLN A 22 5.16 -8.02 6.88
CA GLN A 22 5.94 -7.63 8.06
C GLN A 22 6.87 -6.44 7.79
N MET A 23 7.08 -6.07 6.53
CA MET A 23 8.00 -5.00 6.20
C MET A 23 7.37 -3.63 6.45
N SER A 24 7.77 -3.00 7.54
CA SER A 24 7.49 -1.58 7.75
C SER A 24 8.33 -0.73 6.80
N LEU A 25 7.69 0.23 6.16
CA LEU A 25 8.33 1.17 5.24
C LEU A 25 7.78 2.56 5.54
N THR A 26 8.67 3.56 5.52
CA THR A 26 8.28 4.97 5.50
C THR A 26 8.63 5.57 4.16
N VAL A 27 7.70 6.30 3.56
CA VAL A 27 7.86 6.95 2.26
C VAL A 27 7.52 8.43 2.33
N VAL A 28 8.19 9.21 1.48
CA VAL A 28 7.85 10.61 1.20
C VAL A 28 7.19 10.66 -0.17
N VAL A 29 5.96 11.17 -0.23
CA VAL A 29 5.17 11.33 -1.46
C VAL A 29 4.40 12.63 -1.42
N GLY A 30 4.51 13.45 -2.47
CA GLY A 30 3.77 14.71 -2.57
C GLY A 30 3.96 15.68 -1.39
N GLY A 31 5.12 15.63 -0.70
CA GLY A 31 5.40 16.43 0.49
C GLY A 31 4.83 15.88 1.81
N ALA A 32 4.21 14.70 1.78
CA ALA A 32 3.75 14.00 2.98
C ALA A 32 4.66 12.79 3.30
N VAL A 33 4.79 12.48 4.58
CA VAL A 33 5.51 11.33 5.12
C VAL A 33 4.47 10.30 5.58
N ILE A 34 4.46 9.13 4.96
CA ILE A 34 3.58 8.01 5.31
C ILE A 34 4.45 6.89 5.87
N THR A 35 4.06 6.33 7.02
CA THR A 35 4.60 5.07 7.53
C THR A 35 3.51 4.01 7.57
N GLY A 36 3.89 2.74 7.39
CA GLY A 36 3.00 1.60 7.54
C GLY A 36 3.67 0.29 7.17
N ARG A 37 2.90 -0.80 7.18
CA ARG A 37 3.38 -2.12 6.75
C ARG A 37 3.03 -2.34 5.29
N LEU A 38 4.00 -2.71 4.47
CA LEU A 38 3.73 -3.17 3.12
C LEU A 38 2.99 -4.50 3.17
N ALA A 39 2.03 -4.68 2.29
CA ALA A 39 1.30 -5.92 2.10
C ALA A 39 1.18 -6.24 0.60
N PRO A 40 1.06 -7.52 0.23
CA PRO A 40 0.69 -7.89 -1.14
C PRO A 40 -0.64 -7.26 -1.54
N GLU A 41 -0.80 -6.87 -2.82
CA GLU A 41 -2.03 -6.24 -3.31
C GLU A 41 -3.27 -7.10 -2.98
N ALA A 42 -3.18 -8.41 -3.19
CA ALA A 42 -4.29 -9.32 -2.92
C ALA A 42 -4.74 -9.26 -1.46
N VAL A 43 -3.79 -9.28 -0.52
CA VAL A 43 -4.07 -9.19 0.92
C VAL A 43 -4.61 -7.81 1.27
N TRP A 44 -4.04 -6.75 0.69
CA TRP A 44 -4.53 -5.38 0.90
C TRP A 44 -5.98 -5.24 0.43
N ARG A 45 -6.33 -5.78 -0.74
CA ARG A 45 -7.70 -5.75 -1.28
C ARG A 45 -8.69 -6.52 -0.41
N GLU A 46 -8.30 -7.70 0.07
CA GLU A 46 -9.12 -8.49 1.00
C GLU A 46 -9.45 -7.68 2.27
N ARG A 47 -8.43 -7.03 2.86
CA ARG A 47 -8.61 -6.17 4.04
C ARG A 47 -9.50 -4.96 3.78
N VAL A 48 -9.35 -4.31 2.63
CA VAL A 48 -10.26 -3.22 2.24
C VAL A 48 -11.70 -3.74 2.09
N ALA A 49 -11.88 -4.90 1.47
CA ALA A 49 -13.20 -5.50 1.31
C ALA A 49 -13.88 -5.81 2.64
N GLU A 50 -13.13 -6.34 3.62
CA GLU A 50 -13.62 -6.59 4.98
C GLU A 50 -14.16 -5.31 5.63
N VAL A 51 -13.38 -4.21 5.58
CA VAL A 51 -13.80 -2.92 6.14
C VAL A 51 -15.05 -2.37 5.46
N LEU A 52 -15.16 -2.52 4.13
CA LEU A 52 -16.32 -2.03 3.38
C LEU A 52 -17.57 -2.86 3.66
N LYS A 53 -17.43 -4.18 3.82
CA LYS A 53 -18.54 -5.12 3.99
C LYS A 53 -19.39 -4.81 5.23
N ASP A 54 -18.76 -4.30 6.28
CA ASP A 54 -19.42 -3.97 7.55
C ASP A 54 -20.17 -2.62 7.50
N SER A 55 -20.15 -1.91 6.36
CA SER A 55 -20.86 -0.65 6.18
C SER A 55 -22.19 -0.84 5.45
N ASP A 56 -23.29 -0.32 6.05
CA ASP A 56 -24.61 -0.31 5.40
C ASP A 56 -24.64 0.44 4.06
N ARG A 57 -23.77 1.45 3.90
CA ARG A 57 -23.70 2.27 2.68
C ARG A 57 -22.64 1.79 1.69
N LEU A 58 -21.53 1.25 2.20
CA LEU A 58 -20.37 0.91 1.37
C LEU A 58 -20.22 -0.60 1.11
N GLY A 59 -21.00 -1.44 1.80
CA GLY A 59 -21.02 -2.90 1.65
C GLY A 59 -21.11 -3.39 0.20
N PRO A 60 -21.96 -2.81 -0.67
CA PRO A 60 -22.05 -3.19 -2.07
C PRO A 60 -20.74 -3.04 -2.87
N PHE A 61 -19.80 -2.20 -2.42
CA PHE A 61 -18.51 -2.00 -3.08
C PHE A 61 -17.44 -3.01 -2.65
N SER A 62 -17.64 -3.75 -1.55
CA SER A 62 -16.67 -4.75 -1.05
C SER A 62 -16.28 -5.78 -2.13
N ASP A 63 -17.25 -6.20 -2.93
CA ASP A 63 -17.09 -7.15 -4.03
C ASP A 63 -16.14 -6.66 -5.12
N VAL A 64 -15.98 -5.35 -5.33
CA VAL A 64 -15.02 -4.82 -6.32
C VAL A 64 -13.58 -5.15 -5.93
N PHE A 65 -13.31 -5.19 -4.63
CA PHE A 65 -11.99 -5.47 -4.10
C PHE A 65 -11.69 -6.97 -4.09
N THR A 66 -12.69 -7.84 -3.87
CA THR A 66 -12.51 -9.30 -3.89
C THR A 66 -12.60 -9.93 -5.29
N ARG A 67 -13.37 -9.33 -6.22
CA ARG A 67 -13.51 -9.80 -7.61
C ARG A 67 -12.37 -9.37 -8.52
N GLY A 68 -11.15 -9.25 -8.00
CA GLY A 68 -9.98 -8.86 -8.81
C GLY A 68 -9.88 -9.64 -10.12
N PRO A 69 -9.24 -9.06 -11.16
CA PRO A 69 -9.26 -9.63 -12.50
C PRO A 69 -8.90 -11.12 -12.42
N ARG A 70 -9.86 -12.00 -12.72
CA ARG A 70 -9.72 -13.46 -12.62
C ARG A 70 -8.62 -14.03 -13.54
N GLN A 71 -7.88 -13.18 -14.26
CA GLN A 71 -6.86 -13.54 -15.26
C GLN A 71 -5.50 -12.85 -15.06
N ASN A 72 -5.40 -11.77 -14.27
CA ASN A 72 -4.12 -11.14 -13.93
C ASN A 72 -3.96 -11.12 -12.41
N ARG A 73 -3.74 -12.29 -11.81
CA ARG A 73 -2.67 -12.35 -10.80
C ARG A 73 -1.47 -11.72 -11.51
N PRO A 74 -0.70 -10.75 -10.97
CA PRO A 74 0.55 -10.40 -11.59
C PRO A 74 1.23 -11.73 -11.88
N GLY A 75 1.36 -12.06 -13.17
CA GLY A 75 2.14 -13.23 -13.54
C GLY A 75 3.48 -13.03 -12.86
N HIS A 76 4.18 -14.11 -12.54
CA HIS A 76 5.62 -14.02 -12.38
C HIS A 76 6.18 -13.18 -13.55
N GLY A 77 6.38 -11.85 -13.39
CA GLY A 77 6.76 -10.96 -14.49
C GLY A 77 6.16 -9.54 -14.56
N GLU A 78 4.99 -9.21 -13.98
CA GLU A 78 4.50 -7.80 -14.03
C GLU A 78 5.17 -6.93 -12.95
N THR A 79 5.81 -5.83 -13.38
CA THR A 79 6.51 -4.91 -12.48
C THR A 79 5.50 -4.17 -11.58
N PRO A 80 5.62 -4.24 -10.25
CA PRO A 80 4.74 -3.49 -9.35
C PRO A 80 4.79 -1.99 -9.63
N THR A 81 3.62 -1.36 -9.62
CA THR A 81 3.46 0.08 -9.87
C THR A 81 3.05 0.85 -8.62
N HIS A 82 2.55 0.16 -7.61
CA HIS A 82 2.01 0.74 -6.38
C HIS A 82 2.50 -0.03 -5.16
N LEU A 83 2.76 0.71 -4.08
CA LEU A 83 2.89 0.20 -2.73
C LEU A 83 1.52 0.14 -2.09
N HIS A 84 1.25 -0.98 -1.40
CA HIS A 84 0.00 -1.20 -0.67
C HIS A 84 0.33 -1.25 0.82
N PHE A 85 -0.06 -0.20 1.54
CA PHE A 85 0.18 -0.09 2.97
C PHE A 85 -1.04 -0.53 3.77
N HIS A 86 -0.76 -1.24 4.87
CA HIS A 86 -1.68 -1.60 5.93
C HIS A 86 -1.25 -0.96 7.25
N LEU A 87 -2.23 -0.55 8.07
CA LEU A 87 -2.03 0.28 9.26
C LEU A 87 -1.19 1.54 9.00
N ALA A 88 -1.36 2.12 7.81
CA ALA A 88 -0.67 3.32 7.41
C ALA A 88 -1.13 4.51 8.25
N ARG A 89 -0.21 5.44 8.53
CA ARG A 89 -0.51 6.76 9.08
C ARG A 89 0.36 7.82 8.41
N ILE A 90 -0.17 9.03 8.31
CA ILE A 90 0.59 10.20 7.90
C ILE A 90 1.32 10.73 9.14
N LEU A 91 2.65 10.83 9.08
CA LEU A 91 3.46 11.39 10.15
C LEU A 91 3.62 12.91 10.00
N GLN A 92 3.68 13.38 8.76
CA GLN A 92 3.86 14.80 8.43
C GLN A 92 3.27 15.11 7.06
N GLY A 93 2.80 16.34 6.88
CA GLY A 93 2.19 16.80 5.64
C GLY A 93 0.73 16.38 5.52
N SER A 94 0.09 16.72 4.40
CA SER A 94 -1.29 16.31 4.09
C SER A 94 -1.39 15.91 2.63
N LEU A 95 -2.17 14.87 2.37
CA LEU A 95 -2.45 14.37 1.02
C LEU A 95 -3.89 14.64 0.57
N GLY A 96 -4.69 15.31 1.40
CA GLY A 96 -6.12 15.51 1.12
C GLY A 96 -6.93 14.20 1.13
N ILE A 97 -6.42 13.14 1.77
CA ILE A 97 -7.08 11.85 1.95
C ILE A 97 -7.38 11.61 3.43
N PRO A 98 -8.36 10.74 3.76
CA PRO A 98 -8.62 10.38 5.15
C PRO A 98 -7.38 9.81 5.86
N GLU A 99 -7.10 10.33 7.05
CA GLU A 99 -6.04 9.84 7.95
C GLU A 99 -6.42 8.54 8.67
N THR A 100 -7.70 8.18 8.58
CA THR A 100 -8.28 7.01 9.24
C THR A 100 -8.39 5.82 8.29
N GLY A 101 -8.32 4.60 8.85
CA GLY A 101 -8.48 3.34 8.11
C GLY A 101 -7.16 2.68 7.68
N GLY A 102 -6.07 3.44 7.54
CA GLY A 102 -4.71 2.90 7.38
C GLY A 102 -4.47 1.97 6.17
N MET A 103 -5.35 2.01 5.17
CA MET A 103 -5.23 1.24 3.93
C MET A 103 -4.86 2.17 2.78
N TYR A 104 -3.56 2.39 2.58
CA TYR A 104 -3.08 3.39 1.62
C TYR A 104 -2.52 2.71 0.39
N ARG A 105 -2.75 3.30 -0.79
CA ARG A 105 -2.19 2.85 -2.07
C ARG A 105 -1.39 3.99 -2.66
N VAL A 106 -0.07 3.81 -2.75
CA VAL A 106 0.88 4.87 -3.13
C VAL A 106 1.55 4.47 -4.44
N ALA A 107 1.55 5.35 -5.44
CA ALA A 107 2.25 5.09 -6.69
C ALA A 107 3.77 5.18 -6.49
N ILE A 108 4.51 4.15 -6.91
CA ILE A 108 5.97 4.07 -6.69
C ILE A 108 6.70 5.24 -7.38
N LYS A 109 6.26 5.62 -8.57
CA LYS A 109 6.84 6.73 -9.36
C LYS A 109 6.79 8.10 -8.67
N ASP A 110 5.91 8.26 -7.68
CA ASP A 110 5.67 9.52 -6.97
C ASP A 110 6.39 9.55 -5.61
N VAL A 111 7.08 8.47 -5.23
CA VAL A 111 7.90 8.40 -4.02
C VAL A 111 9.21 9.14 -4.26
N SER A 112 9.46 10.19 -3.49
CA SER A 112 10.67 11.00 -3.59
C SER A 112 11.80 10.56 -2.65
N ALA A 113 11.46 9.85 -1.57
CA ALA A 113 12.41 9.26 -0.62
C ALA A 113 11.73 8.14 0.18
N TRP A 114 12.50 7.19 0.71
CA TRP A 114 11.97 6.12 1.55
C TRP A 114 13.03 5.56 2.50
N THR A 115 12.58 4.89 3.57
CA THR A 115 13.42 4.15 4.52
C THR A 115 12.68 2.92 5.01
N VAL A 116 13.42 1.84 5.31
CA VAL A 116 12.89 0.67 6.01
C VAL A 116 12.67 1.01 7.48
N GLY A 117 11.60 0.47 8.06
CA GLY A 117 11.20 0.68 9.46
C GLY A 117 9.91 1.49 9.60
N ASP A 118 9.29 1.35 10.77
CA ASP A 118 8.22 2.26 11.22
C ASP A 118 8.86 3.34 12.10
N PHE A 119 8.34 4.56 12.00
CA PHE A 119 8.53 5.55 13.06
C PHE A 119 7.60 5.20 14.21
N SER A 120 8.03 4.25 15.04
CA SER A 120 7.54 4.16 16.41
C SER A 120 8.36 5.14 17.24
N TYR A 121 7.73 6.19 17.76
CA TYR A 121 8.28 6.87 18.93
C TYR A 121 8.09 5.93 20.13
N ASP A 122 8.92 4.89 20.23
CA ASP A 122 9.12 4.20 21.50
C ASP A 122 10.24 4.96 22.23
N GLN A 123 9.81 5.98 22.98
CA GLN A 123 10.46 6.42 24.23
C GLN A 123 9.45 6.26 25.35
#